data_AF-A0A972ZZ85-F1
#
_entry.id   AF-A0A972ZZ85-F1
#
_cell.length_a   1.000
_cell.length_b   1.000
_cell.length_c   1.000
_cell.angle_alpha   90.00
_cell.angle_beta   90.00
_cell.angle_gamma   90.00
#
_symmetry.space_group_name_H-M   'P 1'
#
loop_
_entity.id
_entity.type
_entity.pdbx_description
1 polymer ?
#
loop_
_entity_poly.entity_id
_entity_poly.type
_entity_poly.pdbx_seq_one_letter_code
_entity_poly.pdbx_strand_id
1 'polypeptide(L)'
;MQKGLVAGDPLLDLRVYFATYSGLYRYEPRGHFLEQVSGVDMRTALSTSAMGQITTPPGCAVILASSGQNRSGRIRQKEQKMIDLTVGQITQSIRLQAASLRLFSISAQEIDANAIRRTCSFAKLIVPYHILFVGYAPGQTPTPANPNSSQVTPAENRPKRAVMILPSQGFRDEELIDAVRVLNASSILTVIAGPEVGAARGMLGTAIQIEIPLQQLDVDKFDAIVFVGGTGALQYVNNPLATSIAGEALRKGKIVAASSMAPMILASSGLLKGVSVTGFNGNRQSLASAGATYTGKPVERDRLIITSSGPAATVAFAKAIAEALYSQ
;
A
#
# COMPACT_ATOMS: atom_id res chain seq x y z
N MET A 1 14.30 -8.07 44.38
CA MET A 1 12.84 -8.30 44.31
C MET A 1 12.19 -6.98 44.71
N GLN A 2 11.51 -6.22 43.85
CA GLN A 2 10.23 -6.56 43.24
C GLN A 2 10.07 -5.71 41.97
N LYS A 3 9.82 -6.37 40.83
CA LYS A 3 9.42 -5.74 39.57
C LYS A 3 8.05 -5.09 39.77
N GLY A 4 7.97 -3.77 39.70
CA GLY A 4 6.71 -3.09 39.43
C GLY A 4 6.27 -3.42 38.02
N LEU A 5 5.22 -4.23 37.87
CA LEU A 5 4.50 -4.36 36.60
C LEU A 5 4.00 -2.97 36.22
N VAL A 6 4.58 -2.40 35.17
CA VAL A 6 3.98 -1.28 34.45
C VAL A 6 2.62 -1.78 33.95
N ALA A 7 1.55 -1.19 34.47
CA ALA A 7 0.21 -1.41 33.95
C ALA A 7 0.23 -1.04 32.47
N GLY A 8 0.11 -2.03 31.59
CA GLY A 8 0.04 -1.81 30.15
C GLY A 8 -1.13 -0.88 29.82
N ASP A 9 -0.88 0.11 28.98
CA ASP A 9 -1.90 1.00 28.44
C ASP A 9 -3.03 0.15 27.82
N PRO A 10 -4.29 0.31 28.25
CA PRO A 10 -5.43 -0.41 27.67
C PRO A 10 -5.57 -0.21 26.16
N LEU A 11 -5.03 0.90 25.61
CA LEU A 11 -4.99 1.17 24.17
C LEU A 11 -3.98 0.29 23.42
N LEU A 12 -3.00 -0.31 24.10
CA LEU A 12 -1.99 -1.18 23.49
C LEU A 12 -2.49 -2.59 23.16
N ASP A 13 -3.71 -2.96 23.59
CA ASP A 13 -4.21 -4.33 23.44
C ASP A 13 -5.32 -4.47 22.39
N LEU A 14 -5.67 -3.40 21.68
CA LEU A 14 -6.58 -3.47 20.54
C LEU A 14 -5.80 -3.80 19.26
N ARG A 15 -6.33 -4.74 18.49
CA ARG A 15 -5.77 -5.25 17.24
C ARG A 15 -6.80 -5.06 16.14
N VAL A 16 -6.34 -4.53 15.02
CA VAL A 16 -7.15 -4.37 13.81
C VAL A 16 -6.69 -5.41 12.80
N TYR A 17 -7.64 -6.16 12.25
CA TYR A 17 -7.39 -7.10 11.17
C TYR A 17 -8.18 -6.72 9.94
N PHE A 18 -7.64 -7.01 8.77
CA PHE A 18 -8.22 -6.76 7.46
C PHE A 18 -8.30 -8.07 6.69
N ALA A 19 -9.49 -8.52 6.33
CA ALA A 19 -9.70 -9.65 5.43
C ALA A 19 -10.03 -9.13 4.03
N THR A 20 -9.18 -9.48 3.06
CA THR A 20 -9.30 -9.12 1.65
C THR A 20 -9.41 -10.40 0.80
N TYR A 21 -9.49 -10.25 -0.52
CA TYR A 21 -9.43 -11.38 -1.45
C TYR A 21 -8.08 -12.14 -1.39
N SER A 22 -7.01 -11.49 -0.92
CA SER A 22 -5.66 -12.04 -0.87
C SER A 22 -5.30 -12.65 0.49
N GLY A 23 -6.17 -12.53 1.49
CA GLY A 23 -5.95 -13.12 2.80
C GLY A 23 -6.42 -12.28 3.98
N LEU A 24 -5.96 -12.68 5.16
CA LEU A 24 -6.16 -11.99 6.43
C LEU A 24 -4.86 -11.30 6.85
N TYR A 25 -4.94 -10.04 7.22
CA TYR A 25 -3.82 -9.23 7.63
C TYR A 25 -4.06 -8.62 9.01
N ARG A 26 -2.99 -8.48 9.80
CA ARG A 26 -2.99 -7.75 11.07
C ARG A 26 -2.29 -6.41 10.86
N TYR A 27 -2.89 -5.34 11.35
CA TYR A 27 -2.27 -4.03 11.34
C TYR A 27 -1.29 -3.85 12.49
N GLU A 28 -0.09 -3.39 12.18
CA GLU A 28 0.94 -3.02 13.14
C GLU A 28 1.01 -1.49 13.26
N PRO A 29 0.50 -0.90 14.37
CA PRO A 29 0.42 0.56 14.51
C PRO A 29 1.78 1.26 14.50
N ARG A 30 2.85 0.65 15.04
CA ARG A 30 4.15 1.32 15.15
C ARG A 30 4.84 1.52 13.80
N GLY A 31 4.56 0.65 12.83
CA GLY A 31 5.14 0.69 11.50
C GLY A 31 4.14 0.99 10.40
N HIS A 32 2.85 1.20 10.73
CA HIS A 32 1.78 1.45 9.77
C HIS A 32 1.71 0.43 8.61
N PHE A 33 2.00 -0.84 8.88
CA PHE A 33 2.00 -1.90 7.86
C PHE A 33 1.01 -3.02 8.20
N LEU A 34 0.74 -3.85 7.20
CA LEU A 34 -0.12 -5.03 7.30
C LEU A 34 0.74 -6.29 7.27
N GLU A 35 0.70 -7.07 8.34
CA GLU A 35 1.33 -8.38 8.44
C GLU A 35 0.35 -9.46 8.00
N GLN A 36 0.71 -10.28 7.02
CA GLN A 36 -0.17 -11.36 6.57
C GLN A 36 -0.23 -12.47 7.63
N VAL A 37 -1.44 -12.73 8.12
CA VAL A 37 -1.74 -13.80 9.09
C VAL A 37 -2.16 -15.08 8.36
N SER A 38 -2.86 -14.94 7.23
CA SER A 38 -3.30 -16.05 6.39
C SER A 38 -3.45 -15.59 4.94
N GLY A 39 -3.21 -16.48 3.98
CA GLY A 39 -3.44 -16.24 2.54
C GLY A 39 -4.83 -16.65 2.05
N VAL A 40 -5.72 -17.08 2.93
CA VAL A 40 -7.05 -17.57 2.58
C VAL A 40 -8.07 -16.43 2.57
N ASP A 41 -8.87 -16.31 1.51
CA ASP A 41 -10.02 -15.39 1.48
C ASP A 41 -11.11 -15.87 2.45
N MET A 42 -11.29 -15.13 3.54
CA MET A 42 -12.23 -15.45 4.61
C MET A 42 -13.49 -14.58 4.58
N ARG A 43 -13.63 -13.67 3.60
CA ARG A 43 -14.67 -12.63 3.62
C ARG A 43 -16.08 -13.19 3.61
N THR A 44 -16.32 -14.25 2.83
CA THR A 44 -17.63 -14.95 2.80
C THR A 44 -17.95 -15.63 4.13
N ALA A 45 -16.97 -16.29 4.76
CA ALA A 45 -17.18 -16.92 6.06
C ALA A 45 -17.36 -15.89 7.19
N LEU A 46 -16.72 -14.73 7.05
CA LEU A 46 -16.87 -13.61 7.98
C LEU A 46 -18.23 -12.91 7.81
N SER A 47 -18.74 -12.77 6.59
CA SER A 47 -20.07 -12.19 6.36
C SER A 47 -21.18 -13.05 6.97
N THR A 48 -21.05 -14.38 6.92
CA THR A 48 -21.99 -15.27 7.63
C THR A 48 -21.91 -15.13 9.15
N SER A 49 -20.75 -14.74 9.69
CA SER A 49 -20.55 -14.52 11.13
C SER A 49 -21.16 -13.21 11.64
N ALA A 50 -21.62 -12.34 10.72
CA ALA A 50 -22.40 -11.13 10.99
C ALA A 50 -23.92 -11.38 10.90
N MET A 51 -24.36 -12.57 11.32
CA MET A 51 -25.77 -12.98 11.43
C MET A 51 -26.61 -12.78 10.16
N GLY A 52 -26.04 -13.06 8.98
CA GLY A 52 -26.77 -13.07 7.71
C GLY A 52 -27.17 -11.69 7.15
N GLN A 53 -26.67 -10.60 7.73
CA GLN A 53 -26.97 -9.24 7.27
C GLN A 53 -26.31 -8.89 5.92
N ILE A 54 -25.37 -9.71 5.46
CA ILE A 54 -24.56 -9.44 4.26
C ILE A 54 -24.52 -10.70 3.39
N THR A 55 -25.14 -10.59 2.22
CA THR A 55 -25.33 -11.70 1.26
C THR A 55 -24.26 -11.73 0.16
N THR A 56 -23.45 -10.68 0.02
CA THR A 56 -22.36 -10.60 -0.97
C THR A 56 -21.00 -10.38 -0.29
N PRO A 57 -19.91 -11.00 -0.78
CA PRO A 57 -18.59 -10.83 -0.17
C PRO A 57 -18.17 -9.35 -0.28
N PRO A 58 -17.94 -8.66 0.84
CA PRO A 58 -17.56 -7.25 0.81
C PRO A 58 -16.15 -7.07 0.25
N GLY A 59 -15.80 -5.86 -0.18
CA GLY A 59 -14.44 -5.56 -0.66
C GLY A 59 -13.37 -5.91 0.38
N CYS A 60 -13.63 -5.54 1.63
CA CYS A 60 -12.80 -5.79 2.79
C CYS A 60 -13.67 -6.00 4.04
N ALA A 61 -13.28 -6.93 4.91
CA ALA A 61 -13.81 -7.06 6.27
C ALA A 61 -12.76 -6.61 7.29
N VAL A 62 -13.10 -5.60 8.10
CA VAL A 62 -12.26 -5.06 9.16
C VAL A 62 -12.74 -5.61 10.50
N ILE A 63 -11.87 -6.31 11.22
CA ILE A 63 -12.17 -6.92 12.51
C ILE A 63 -11.40 -6.17 13.59
N LEU A 64 -12.12 -5.69 14.60
CA LEU A 64 -11.54 -5.11 15.82
C LEU A 64 -11.59 -6.16 16.92
N ALA A 65 -10.41 -6.54 17.43
CA ALA A 65 -10.28 -7.54 18.47
C ALA A 65 -9.32 -7.05 19.56
N SER A 66 -9.46 -7.54 20.78
CA SER A 66 -8.52 -7.23 21.85
C SER A 66 -8.10 -8.50 22.60
N SER A 67 -6.91 -8.50 23.20
CA SER A 67 -6.54 -9.59 24.10
C SER A 67 -7.35 -9.48 25.40
N GLY A 68 -8.19 -10.48 25.65
CA GLY A 68 -8.97 -10.60 26.87
C GLY A 68 -8.04 -10.86 28.05
N GLN A 69 -7.80 -9.84 28.86
CA GLN A 69 -7.13 -10.01 30.15
C GLN A 69 -8.08 -10.70 31.14
N ASN A 70 -7.59 -11.72 31.83
CA ASN A 70 -8.31 -12.38 32.94
C ASN A 70 -8.30 -11.47 34.17
N ARG A 71 -9.17 -10.44 34.19
CA ARG A 71 -9.32 -9.50 35.31
C ARG A 71 -10.68 -9.62 35.98
N SER A 72 -10.71 -9.50 37.31
CA SER A 72 -11.93 -9.69 38.13
C SER A 72 -12.66 -8.37 38.45
N GLY A 73 -14.00 -8.43 38.53
CA GLY A 73 -14.83 -7.40 39.18
C GLY A 73 -14.95 -6.07 38.43
N ARG A 74 -14.96 -4.95 39.18
CA ARG A 74 -15.17 -3.58 38.67
C ARG A 74 -14.15 -3.13 37.62
N ILE A 75 -12.92 -3.63 37.68
CA ILE A 75 -11.85 -3.28 36.73
C ILE A 75 -12.20 -3.78 35.33
N ARG A 76 -12.72 -5.01 35.21
CA ARG A 76 -13.18 -5.60 33.96
C ARG A 76 -14.33 -4.81 33.32
N GLN A 77 -15.28 -4.32 34.12
CA GLN A 77 -16.39 -3.49 33.60
C GLN A 77 -15.91 -2.15 33.04
N LYS A 78 -14.98 -1.49 33.76
CA LYS A 78 -14.40 -0.22 33.31
C LYS A 78 -13.55 -0.38 32.04
N GLU A 79 -12.74 -1.44 31.97
CA GLU A 79 -11.94 -1.77 30.78
C GLU A 79 -12.82 -2.11 29.58
N GLN A 80 -13.83 -2.95 29.76
CA GLN A 80 -14.75 -3.32 28.67
C GLN A 80 -15.47 -2.07 28.12
N LYS A 81 -15.96 -1.19 28.99
CA LYS A 81 -16.58 0.07 28.56
C LYS A 81 -15.62 0.97 27.77
N MET A 82 -14.34 0.99 28.15
CA MET A 82 -13.32 1.76 27.44
C MET A 82 -13.02 1.13 26.07
N ILE A 83 -12.91 -0.20 25.99
CA ILE A 83 -12.76 -0.92 24.72
C ILE A 83 -13.95 -0.62 23.80
N ASP A 84 -15.18 -0.69 24.31
CA ASP A 84 -16.39 -0.39 23.52
C ASP A 84 -16.37 1.04 22.97
N LEU A 85 -15.96 2.02 23.78
CA LEU A 85 -15.81 3.41 23.34
C LEU A 85 -14.73 3.56 22.26
N THR A 86 -13.56 2.94 22.44
CA THR A 86 -12.46 3.00 21.48
C THR A 86 -12.81 2.29 20.16
N VAL A 87 -13.45 1.13 20.25
CA VAL A 87 -13.98 0.39 19.09
C VAL A 87 -14.98 1.26 18.33
N GLY A 88 -15.88 1.95 19.05
CA GLY A 88 -16.82 2.91 18.47
C GLY A 88 -16.12 4.06 17.73
N GLN A 89 -15.10 4.67 18.35
CA GLN A 89 -14.31 5.74 17.74
C GLN A 89 -13.62 5.28 16.46
N ILE A 90 -12.92 4.14 16.49
CA ILE A 90 -12.22 3.59 15.32
C ILE A 90 -13.21 3.27 14.21
N THR A 91 -14.34 2.65 14.55
CA THR A 91 -15.38 2.32 13.58
C THR A 91 -15.92 3.59 12.89
N GLN A 92 -16.17 4.67 13.64
CA GLN A 92 -16.58 5.95 13.06
C GLN A 92 -15.51 6.56 12.16
N SER A 93 -14.25 6.55 12.58
CA SER A 93 -13.14 7.04 11.75
C SER A 93 -13.03 6.26 10.43
N ILE A 94 -13.15 4.93 10.46
CA ILE A 94 -13.12 4.11 9.25
C ILE A 94 -14.32 4.42 8.35
N ARG A 95 -15.53 4.58 8.92
CA ARG A 95 -16.73 4.92 8.14
C ARG A 95 -16.60 6.28 7.44
N LEU A 96 -16.04 7.28 8.12
CA LEU A 96 -15.76 8.60 7.53
C LEU A 96 -14.73 8.53 6.40
N GLN A 97 -13.67 7.73 6.57
CA GLN A 97 -12.67 7.51 5.52
C GLN A 97 -13.26 6.73 4.33
N ALA A 98 -14.09 5.72 4.58
CA ALA A 98 -14.80 5.01 3.52
C ALA A 98 -15.68 5.98 2.72
N ALA A 99 -16.46 6.83 3.41
CA ALA A 99 -17.29 7.83 2.76
C ALA A 99 -16.49 8.83 1.91
N SER A 100 -15.34 9.31 2.39
CA SER A 100 -14.48 10.23 1.63
C SER A 100 -13.88 9.57 0.37
N LEU A 101 -13.65 8.26 0.42
CA LEU A 101 -13.23 7.43 -0.70
C LEU A 101 -14.40 6.94 -1.58
N ARG A 102 -15.64 7.40 -1.31
CA ARG A 102 -16.87 6.95 -1.99
C ARG A 102 -17.09 5.43 -1.90
N LEU A 103 -16.64 4.82 -0.81
CA LEU A 103 -16.89 3.43 -0.47
C LEU A 103 -18.11 3.33 0.45
N PHE A 104 -18.88 2.26 0.28
CA PHE A 104 -19.92 1.86 1.21
C PHE A 104 -19.30 1.17 2.43
N SER A 105 -19.91 1.37 3.60
CA SER A 105 -19.51 0.68 4.82
C SER A 105 -20.71 0.22 5.64
N ILE A 106 -20.68 -1.04 6.08
CA ILE A 106 -21.71 -1.67 6.91
C ILE A 106 -21.05 -2.22 8.17
N SER A 107 -21.53 -1.78 9.32
CA SER A 107 -21.09 -2.26 10.62
C SER A 107 -22.07 -3.34 11.08
N ALA A 108 -21.57 -4.51 11.45
CA ALA A 108 -22.42 -5.57 12.00
C ALA A 108 -22.89 -5.14 13.40
N GLN A 109 -24.21 -5.14 13.61
CA GLN A 109 -24.78 -4.78 14.91
C GLN A 109 -24.54 -5.88 15.96
N GLU A 110 -24.54 -7.13 15.51
CA GLU A 110 -24.27 -8.31 16.33
C GLU A 110 -23.26 -9.22 15.62
N ILE A 111 -22.40 -9.86 16.41
CA ILE A 111 -21.34 -10.74 15.90
C ILE A 111 -21.32 -12.06 16.65
N ASP A 112 -21.10 -13.16 15.94
CA ASP A 112 -20.65 -14.40 16.56
C ASP A 112 -19.13 -14.36 16.73
N ALA A 113 -18.69 -13.86 17.88
CA ALA A 113 -17.26 -13.76 18.21
C ALA A 113 -16.53 -15.11 18.20
N ASN A 114 -17.22 -16.23 18.47
CA ASN A 114 -16.64 -17.57 18.42
C ASN A 114 -16.49 -18.08 16.98
N ALA A 115 -17.46 -17.78 16.11
CA ALA A 115 -17.32 -18.04 14.68
C ALA A 115 -16.16 -17.24 14.08
N ILE A 116 -16.08 -15.92 14.33
CA ILE A 116 -14.98 -15.08 13.84
C ILE A 116 -13.63 -15.60 14.32
N ARG A 117 -13.51 -15.97 15.60
CA ARG A 117 -12.27 -16.52 16.15
C ARG A 117 -11.84 -17.81 15.45
N ARG A 118 -12.78 -18.72 15.18
CA ARG A 118 -12.52 -19.98 14.46
C ARG A 118 -12.12 -19.71 13.01
N THR A 119 -12.89 -18.90 12.29
CA THR A 119 -12.63 -18.53 10.89
C THR A 119 -11.24 -17.92 10.73
N CYS A 120 -10.88 -16.96 11.59
CA CYS A 120 -9.59 -16.28 11.54
C CYS A 120 -8.44 -17.02 12.25
N SER A 121 -8.70 -18.21 12.82
CA SER A 121 -7.70 -18.97 13.61
C SER A 121 -7.03 -18.14 14.72
N PHE A 122 -7.78 -17.24 15.35
CA PHE A 122 -7.28 -16.39 16.43
C PHE A 122 -6.98 -17.20 17.71
N ALA A 123 -5.91 -16.82 18.41
CA ALA A 123 -5.59 -17.39 19.72
C ALA A 123 -6.77 -17.23 20.70
N LYS A 124 -6.94 -18.16 21.64
CA LYS A 124 -8.07 -18.16 22.60
C LYS A 124 -8.24 -16.85 23.38
N LEU A 125 -7.13 -16.16 23.65
CA LEU A 125 -7.12 -14.89 24.36
C LEU A 125 -7.57 -13.71 23.49
N ILE A 126 -7.62 -13.84 22.18
CA ILE A 126 -8.07 -12.76 21.28
C ILE A 126 -9.59 -12.82 21.16
N VAL A 127 -10.25 -11.75 21.59
CA VAL A 127 -11.70 -11.61 21.57
C VAL A 127 -12.07 -10.59 20.48
N PRO A 128 -12.78 -11.01 19.42
CA PRO A 128 -13.40 -10.08 18.47
C PRO A 128 -14.50 -9.27 19.16
N TYR A 129 -14.44 -7.96 19.04
CA TYR A 129 -15.45 -7.03 19.56
C TYR A 129 -16.35 -6.49 18.45
N HIS A 130 -15.80 -6.31 17.25
CA HIS A 130 -16.55 -5.70 16.16
C HIS A 130 -16.07 -6.16 14.80
N ILE A 131 -16.98 -6.15 13.82
CA ILE A 131 -16.66 -6.33 12.41
C ILE A 131 -17.38 -5.27 11.57
N LEU A 132 -16.61 -4.63 10.71
CA LEU A 132 -17.07 -3.61 9.76
C LEU A 132 -16.69 -4.07 8.36
N PHE A 133 -17.62 -3.97 7.42
CA PHE A 133 -17.39 -4.30 6.03
C PHE A 133 -17.31 -3.04 5.21
N VAL A 134 -16.30 -2.94 4.34
CA VAL A 134 -16.04 -1.77 3.51
C VAL A 134 -15.87 -2.23 2.07
N GLY A 135 -16.50 -1.55 1.11
CA GLY A 135 -16.40 -1.90 -0.30
C GLY A 135 -17.29 -1.04 -1.18
N TYR A 136 -17.42 -1.41 -2.45
CA TYR A 136 -18.34 -0.76 -3.36
C TYR A 136 -19.77 -1.26 -3.14
N ALA A 137 -20.76 -0.38 -3.32
CA ALA A 137 -22.15 -0.82 -3.34
C ALA A 137 -22.39 -1.81 -4.49
N PRO A 138 -23.35 -2.75 -4.36
CA PRO A 138 -23.76 -3.61 -5.48
C PRO A 138 -24.12 -2.75 -6.70
N GLY A 139 -23.46 -2.98 -7.84
CA GLY A 139 -23.62 -2.19 -9.07
C GLY A 139 -22.78 -0.91 -9.16
N GLN A 140 -22.02 -0.56 -8.12
CA GLN A 140 -21.01 0.51 -8.12
C GLN A 140 -19.58 -0.03 -8.05
N THR A 141 -19.38 -1.33 -8.25
CA THR A 141 -18.06 -1.85 -8.62
C THR A 141 -17.53 -0.98 -9.75
N PRO A 142 -16.32 -0.39 -9.64
CA PRO A 142 -15.74 0.29 -10.77
C PRO A 142 -15.76 -0.68 -11.93
N THR A 143 -16.56 -0.36 -12.96
CA THR A 143 -16.59 -1.08 -14.22
C THR A 143 -15.13 -1.19 -14.65
N PRO A 144 -14.58 -2.40 -14.90
CA PRO A 144 -13.31 -2.47 -15.59
C PRO A 144 -13.48 -1.64 -16.86
N ALA A 145 -12.62 -0.66 -17.07
CA ALA A 145 -12.71 0.20 -18.23
C ALA A 145 -12.72 -0.70 -19.48
N ASN A 146 -13.86 -0.67 -20.18
CA ASN A 146 -14.16 -1.26 -21.49
C ASN A 146 -15.00 -2.57 -21.53
N PRO A 147 -16.31 -2.50 -21.87
CA PRO A 147 -17.15 -3.66 -22.19
C PRO A 147 -16.91 -4.25 -23.59
N ASN A 148 -16.02 -3.68 -24.41
CA ASN A 148 -15.81 -4.05 -25.82
C ASN A 148 -14.44 -4.68 -26.12
N SER A 149 -13.86 -5.47 -25.23
CA SER A 149 -12.76 -6.39 -25.58
C SER A 149 -13.22 -7.84 -25.48
N SER A 150 -14.13 -8.21 -26.37
CA SER A 150 -14.30 -9.63 -26.71
C SER A 150 -13.01 -10.12 -27.37
N GLN A 151 -12.46 -11.22 -26.84
CA GLN A 151 -11.19 -11.88 -27.18
C GLN A 151 -9.94 -11.35 -26.45
N VAL A 152 -9.78 -11.75 -25.19
CA VAL A 152 -8.45 -11.85 -24.57
C VAL A 152 -8.23 -13.30 -24.17
N THR A 153 -7.17 -13.89 -24.70
CA THR A 153 -6.68 -15.25 -24.44
C THR A 153 -6.37 -15.49 -22.95
N PRO A 154 -6.30 -16.76 -22.48
CA PRO A 154 -6.32 -17.12 -21.05
C PRO A 154 -5.10 -16.73 -20.18
N ALA A 155 -4.23 -15.83 -20.63
CA ALA A 155 -2.95 -15.54 -19.95
C ALA A 155 -2.97 -14.32 -19.01
N GLU A 156 -3.96 -13.42 -19.10
CA GLU A 156 -3.90 -12.09 -18.46
C GLU A 156 -4.98 -11.83 -17.41
N ASN A 157 -5.04 -12.64 -16.36
CA ASN A 157 -5.87 -12.32 -15.19
C ASN A 157 -5.07 -12.24 -13.89
N ARG A 158 -3.81 -11.76 -13.97
CA ARG A 158 -3.04 -11.38 -12.77
C ARG A 158 -3.18 -9.87 -12.53
N PRO A 159 -3.38 -9.43 -11.28
CA PRO A 159 -3.40 -8.00 -10.96
C PRO A 159 -2.09 -7.35 -11.40
N LYS A 160 -2.16 -6.16 -12.00
CA LYS A 160 -0.98 -5.40 -12.40
C LYS A 160 -0.13 -5.08 -11.16
N ARG A 161 1.19 -5.10 -11.30
CA ARG A 161 2.12 -4.92 -10.17
C ARG A 161 3.13 -3.83 -10.43
N ALA A 162 3.36 -2.99 -9.45
CA ALA A 162 4.42 -1.99 -9.45
C ALA A 162 5.39 -2.24 -8.30
N VAL A 163 6.69 -2.01 -8.51
CA VAL A 163 7.67 -1.97 -7.42
C VAL A 163 8.12 -0.54 -7.18
N MET A 164 8.09 -0.12 -5.93
CA MET A 164 8.59 1.15 -5.43
C MET A 164 10.02 0.93 -4.93
N ILE A 165 11.02 1.48 -5.62
CA ILE A 165 12.43 1.42 -5.23
C ILE A 165 12.79 2.66 -4.42
N LEU A 166 13.27 2.44 -3.20
CA LEU A 166 13.64 3.51 -2.27
C LEU A 166 14.90 3.18 -1.46
N PRO A 167 15.64 4.18 -0.96
CA PRO A 167 16.76 3.99 -0.03
C PRO A 167 16.29 3.61 1.38
N SER A 168 17.14 2.93 2.17
CA SER A 168 16.85 2.68 3.59
C SER A 168 16.74 3.96 4.42
N GLN A 169 17.28 5.08 3.95
CA GLN A 169 17.24 6.37 4.63
C GLN A 169 17.02 7.50 3.62
N GLY A 170 16.19 8.49 3.98
CA GLY A 170 16.06 9.74 3.23
C GLY A 170 15.28 9.62 1.92
N PHE A 171 14.34 8.66 1.82
CA PHE A 171 13.33 8.71 0.76
C PHE A 171 12.32 9.82 1.03
N ARG A 172 11.66 10.34 -0.01
CA ARG A 172 10.63 11.37 0.16
C ARG A 172 9.29 10.74 0.54
N ASP A 173 8.83 11.02 1.75
CA ASP A 173 7.65 10.40 2.37
C ASP A 173 6.39 10.56 1.53
N GLU A 174 6.11 11.79 1.08
CA GLU A 174 4.92 12.11 0.29
C GLU A 174 4.94 11.39 -1.07
N GLU A 175 6.12 11.32 -1.71
CA GLU A 175 6.29 10.66 -3.00
C GLU A 175 6.04 9.16 -2.93
N LEU A 176 6.37 8.51 -1.79
CA LEU A 176 6.04 7.11 -1.56
C LEU A 176 4.56 6.93 -1.22
N ILE A 177 4.08 7.59 -0.17
CA ILE A 177 2.77 7.34 0.43
C ILE A 177 1.65 7.66 -0.57
N ASP A 178 1.72 8.83 -1.22
CA ASP A 178 0.66 9.24 -2.15
C ASP A 178 0.69 8.39 -3.42
N ALA A 179 1.87 7.99 -3.90
CA ALA A 179 1.97 7.11 -5.06
C ALA A 179 1.39 5.73 -4.76
N VAL A 180 1.79 5.11 -3.64
CA VAL A 180 1.24 3.82 -3.19
C VAL A 180 -0.27 3.89 -3.04
N ARG A 181 -0.79 4.95 -2.42
CA ARG A 181 -2.23 5.15 -2.26
C ARG A 181 -2.96 5.19 -3.60
N VAL A 182 -2.48 5.97 -4.56
CA VAL A 182 -3.11 6.13 -5.88
C VAL A 182 -3.02 4.86 -6.73
N LEU A 183 -1.87 4.19 -6.73
CA LEU A 183 -1.67 2.94 -7.47
C LEU A 183 -2.56 1.81 -6.91
N ASN A 184 -2.59 1.64 -5.58
CA ASN A 184 -3.46 0.64 -4.95
C ASN A 184 -4.95 0.94 -5.18
N ALA A 185 -5.36 2.22 -5.13
CA ALA A 185 -6.73 2.63 -5.47
C ALA A 185 -7.08 2.33 -6.95
N SER A 186 -6.08 2.19 -7.80
CA SER A 186 -6.21 1.81 -9.21
C SER A 186 -6.04 0.31 -9.44
N SER A 187 -6.18 -0.53 -8.40
CA SER A 187 -6.00 -2.00 -8.45
C SER A 187 -4.62 -2.48 -8.91
N ILE A 188 -3.58 -1.66 -8.74
CA ILE A 188 -2.19 -2.02 -9.00
C ILE A 188 -1.54 -2.35 -7.67
N LEU A 189 -1.03 -3.58 -7.52
CA LEU A 189 -0.36 -4.02 -6.31
C LEU A 189 1.05 -3.42 -6.24
N THR A 190 1.32 -2.65 -5.19
CA THR A 190 2.66 -2.08 -4.95
C THR A 190 3.48 -2.95 -4.01
N VAL A 191 4.75 -3.19 -4.35
CA VAL A 191 5.74 -3.83 -3.48
C VAL A 191 6.89 -2.86 -3.23
N ILE A 192 7.46 -2.86 -2.03
CA ILE A 192 8.59 -1.97 -1.71
C ILE A 192 9.91 -2.72 -1.80
N ALA A 193 10.84 -2.18 -2.58
CA ALA A 193 12.20 -2.69 -2.73
C ALA A 193 13.26 -1.64 -2.33
N GLY A 194 14.39 -2.13 -1.84
CA GLY A 194 15.49 -1.30 -1.38
C GLY A 194 16.78 -2.09 -1.18
N PRO A 195 17.80 -1.55 -0.50
CA PRO A 195 19.12 -2.17 -0.42
C PRO A 195 19.11 -3.52 0.31
N GLU A 196 18.24 -3.64 1.32
CA GLU A 196 18.10 -4.81 2.19
C GLU A 196 16.68 -4.89 2.75
N VAL A 197 16.24 -6.10 3.14
CA VAL A 197 14.96 -6.28 3.83
C VAL A 197 15.06 -5.69 5.24
N GLY A 198 14.13 -4.82 5.59
CA GLY A 198 14.18 -4.13 6.87
C GLY A 198 13.44 -2.80 6.86
N ALA A 199 13.58 -2.06 7.95
CA ALA A 199 12.96 -0.75 8.09
C ALA A 199 13.73 0.29 7.27
N ALA A 200 13.01 1.02 6.43
CA ALA A 200 13.47 2.24 5.79
C ALA A 200 12.84 3.46 6.48
N ARG A 201 13.56 4.58 6.51
CA ARG A 201 13.04 5.85 7.04
C ARG A 201 13.05 6.98 6.02
N GLY A 202 11.93 7.70 5.97
CA GLY A 202 11.73 8.88 5.14
C GLY A 202 12.35 10.13 5.75
N MET A 203 12.49 11.17 4.94
CA MET A 203 13.00 12.49 5.34
C MET A 203 12.13 13.16 6.42
N LEU A 204 10.83 12.86 6.47
CA LEU A 204 9.87 13.40 7.44
C LEU A 204 9.57 12.40 8.58
N GLY A 205 10.32 11.30 8.66
CA GLY A 205 10.26 10.34 9.76
C GLY A 205 9.33 9.15 9.54
N THR A 206 8.68 9.00 8.37
CA THR A 206 7.91 7.80 8.04
C THR A 206 8.81 6.58 8.13
N ALA A 207 8.36 5.53 8.83
CA ALA A 207 9.01 4.22 8.81
C ALA A 207 8.19 3.27 7.92
N ILE A 208 8.85 2.58 7.01
CA ILE A 208 8.24 1.60 6.11
C ILE A 208 9.11 0.35 6.01
N GLN A 209 8.51 -0.80 5.71
CA GLN A 209 9.27 -2.04 5.54
C GLN A 209 9.62 -2.26 4.07
N ILE A 210 10.90 -2.50 3.79
CA ILE A 210 11.36 -3.04 2.51
C ILE A 210 11.04 -4.54 2.50
N GLU A 211 10.32 -4.97 1.47
CA GLU A 211 9.87 -6.36 1.31
C GLU A 211 10.87 -7.19 0.49
N ILE A 212 11.51 -6.59 -0.51
CA ILE A 212 12.42 -7.26 -1.43
C ILE A 212 13.75 -6.49 -1.51
N PRO A 213 14.91 -7.13 -1.29
CA PRO A 213 16.19 -6.49 -1.52
C PRO A 213 16.43 -6.38 -3.03
N LEU A 214 17.05 -5.29 -3.50
CA LEU A 214 17.25 -5.02 -4.92
C LEU A 214 17.97 -6.16 -5.65
N GLN A 215 18.85 -6.89 -4.97
CA GLN A 215 19.60 -8.03 -5.51
C GLN A 215 18.71 -9.22 -5.87
N GLN A 216 17.52 -9.32 -5.26
CA GLN A 216 16.55 -10.38 -5.50
C GLN A 216 15.33 -9.87 -6.30
N LEU A 217 15.38 -8.62 -6.78
CA LEU A 217 14.30 -8.05 -7.58
C LEU A 217 14.27 -8.71 -8.96
N ASP A 218 13.16 -9.40 -9.23
CA ASP A 218 12.87 -9.99 -10.53
C ASP A 218 11.93 -9.06 -11.32
N VAL A 219 12.45 -8.44 -12.37
CA VAL A 219 11.73 -7.47 -13.21
C VAL A 219 10.51 -8.09 -13.90
N ASP A 220 10.49 -9.40 -14.17
CA ASP A 220 9.37 -10.06 -14.88
C ASP A 220 8.09 -10.15 -14.02
N LYS A 221 8.25 -10.02 -12.70
CA LYS A 221 7.14 -10.01 -11.74
C LYS A 221 6.42 -8.67 -11.65
N PHE A 222 6.92 -7.64 -12.31
CA PHE A 222 6.37 -6.28 -12.26
C PHE A 222 6.05 -5.75 -13.65
N ASP A 223 5.07 -4.86 -13.69
CA ASP A 223 4.65 -4.15 -14.90
C ASP A 223 5.20 -2.70 -14.88
N ALA A 224 5.49 -2.16 -13.70
CA ALA A 224 6.15 -0.88 -13.50
C ALA A 224 7.27 -0.94 -12.45
N ILE A 225 8.37 -0.23 -12.71
CA ILE A 225 9.45 0.07 -11.78
C ILE A 225 9.40 1.55 -11.46
N VAL A 226 9.29 1.93 -10.18
CA VAL A 226 9.13 3.32 -9.74
C VAL A 226 10.25 3.70 -8.78
N PHE A 227 11.13 4.60 -9.18
CA PHE A 227 12.17 5.15 -8.31
C PHE A 227 11.62 6.36 -7.54
N VAL A 228 11.57 6.22 -6.21
CA VAL A 228 11.13 7.28 -5.29
C VAL A 228 12.27 8.26 -5.07
N GLY A 229 11.95 9.57 -5.03
CA GLY A 229 12.92 10.62 -4.76
C GLY A 229 13.32 10.73 -3.28
N GLY A 230 13.82 11.91 -2.93
CA GLY A 230 14.45 12.19 -1.65
C GLY A 230 15.98 12.19 -1.74
N THR A 231 16.65 12.73 -0.72
CA THR A 231 18.11 12.87 -0.72
C THR A 231 18.82 11.52 -0.76
N GLY A 232 18.25 10.49 -0.14
CA GLY A 232 18.80 9.14 -0.16
C GLY A 232 18.75 8.48 -1.54
N ALA A 233 17.85 8.89 -2.43
CA ALA A 233 17.74 8.32 -3.77
C ALA A 233 19.01 8.54 -4.62
N LEU A 234 19.81 9.54 -4.26
CA LEU A 234 21.09 9.82 -4.92
C LEU A 234 22.10 8.67 -4.79
N GLN A 235 21.96 7.80 -3.78
CA GLN A 235 22.81 6.61 -3.66
C GLN A 235 22.67 5.63 -4.84
N TYR A 236 21.53 5.70 -5.55
CA TYR A 236 21.26 4.87 -6.71
C TYR A 236 21.76 5.48 -8.01
N VAL A 237 22.20 6.74 -7.99
CA VAL A 237 22.86 7.38 -9.14
C VAL A 237 24.21 6.69 -9.31
N ASN A 238 24.49 6.20 -10.52
CA ASN A 238 25.65 5.38 -10.85
C ASN A 238 25.72 4.02 -10.12
N ASN A 239 24.69 3.60 -9.38
CA ASN A 239 24.63 2.26 -8.80
C ASN A 239 24.34 1.25 -9.93
N PRO A 240 25.25 0.29 -10.22
CA PRO A 240 25.10 -0.61 -11.37
C PRO A 240 23.84 -1.48 -11.33
N LEU A 241 23.39 -1.86 -10.12
CA LEU A 241 22.21 -2.69 -9.96
C LEU A 241 20.94 -1.89 -10.26
N ALA A 242 20.81 -0.69 -9.69
CA ALA A 242 19.66 0.18 -9.94
C ALA A 242 19.54 0.59 -11.42
N THR A 243 20.67 0.95 -12.05
CA THR A 243 20.70 1.30 -13.48
C THR A 243 20.42 0.09 -14.38
N SER A 244 20.93 -1.10 -14.02
CA SER A 244 20.62 -2.34 -14.74
C SER A 244 19.13 -2.68 -14.67
N ILE A 245 18.50 -2.57 -13.49
CA ILE A 245 17.07 -2.81 -13.30
C ILE A 245 16.24 -1.87 -14.19
N ALA A 246 16.57 -0.57 -14.23
CA ALA A 246 15.89 0.39 -15.08
C ALA A 246 16.03 0.05 -16.58
N GLY A 247 17.24 -0.32 -17.02
CA GLY A 247 17.49 -0.69 -18.40
C GLY A 247 16.82 -2.00 -18.80
N GLU A 248 16.82 -3.00 -17.92
CA GLU A 248 16.14 -4.27 -18.13
C GLU A 248 14.62 -4.08 -18.23
N ALA A 249 14.03 -3.29 -17.34
CA ALA A 249 12.61 -2.97 -17.36
C ALA A 249 12.18 -2.33 -18.69
N LEU A 250 12.92 -1.33 -19.18
CA LEU A 250 12.61 -0.73 -20.48
C LEU A 250 12.77 -1.72 -21.65
N ARG A 251 13.83 -2.55 -21.66
CA ARG A 251 14.00 -3.59 -22.69
C ARG A 251 12.86 -4.59 -22.71
N LYS A 252 12.26 -4.88 -21.55
CA LYS A 252 11.11 -5.78 -21.37
C LYS A 252 9.76 -5.08 -21.55
N GLY A 253 9.73 -3.84 -22.03
CA GLY A 253 8.49 -3.10 -22.27
C GLY A 253 7.75 -2.62 -21.02
N LYS A 254 8.41 -2.65 -19.85
CA LYS A 254 7.83 -2.23 -18.57
C LYS A 254 7.87 -0.71 -18.44
N ILE A 255 6.94 -0.16 -17.66
CA ILE A 255 6.97 1.26 -17.30
C ILE A 255 8.16 1.49 -16.36
N VAL A 256 8.95 2.52 -16.64
CA VAL A 256 10.01 2.99 -15.73
C VAL A 256 9.71 4.42 -15.33
N ALA A 257 9.46 4.62 -14.05
CA ALA A 257 9.04 5.89 -13.51
C ALA A 257 10.04 6.42 -12.47
N ALA A 258 10.25 7.73 -12.42
CA ALA A 258 11.17 8.35 -11.47
C ALA A 258 10.70 9.75 -11.04
N SER A 259 10.69 10.01 -9.74
CA SER A 259 10.18 11.28 -9.17
C SER A 259 11.28 12.14 -8.55
N SER A 260 11.15 13.46 -8.66
CA SER A 260 12.02 14.45 -7.99
C SER A 260 13.49 14.29 -8.38
N MET A 261 14.34 13.84 -7.46
CA MET A 261 15.77 13.64 -7.73
C MET A 261 16.07 12.32 -8.45
N ALA A 262 15.17 11.35 -8.39
CA ALA A 262 15.36 10.00 -8.94
C ALA A 262 15.56 9.91 -10.47
N PRO A 263 15.06 10.83 -11.32
CA PRO A 263 15.38 10.83 -12.76
C PRO A 263 16.90 10.85 -13.05
N MET A 264 17.74 11.29 -12.12
CA MET A 264 19.20 11.20 -12.23
C MET A 264 19.71 9.76 -12.32
N ILE A 265 18.98 8.79 -11.75
CA ILE A 265 19.30 7.36 -11.87
C ILE A 265 19.18 6.94 -13.34
N LEU A 266 18.08 7.34 -13.99
CA LEU A 266 17.85 7.08 -15.42
C LEU A 266 18.87 7.83 -16.29
N ALA A 267 19.23 9.05 -15.93
CA ALA A 267 20.28 9.81 -16.60
C ALA A 267 21.63 9.06 -16.59
N SER A 268 22.05 8.56 -15.42
CA SER A 268 23.30 7.79 -15.28
C SER A 268 23.32 6.47 -16.05
N SER A 269 22.14 5.90 -16.32
CA SER A 269 22.00 4.67 -17.13
C SER A 269 22.01 4.92 -18.65
N GLY A 270 22.07 6.17 -19.10
CA GLY A 270 22.04 6.54 -20.52
C GLY A 270 20.66 6.40 -21.19
N LEU A 271 19.61 6.11 -20.41
CA LEU A 271 18.25 5.85 -20.93
C LEU A 271 17.49 7.11 -21.38
N LEU A 272 18.02 8.30 -21.09
CA LEU A 272 17.30 9.57 -21.33
C LEU A 272 17.66 10.28 -22.63
N LYS A 273 18.56 9.72 -23.46
CA LYS A 273 18.97 10.37 -24.70
C LYS A 273 17.78 10.52 -25.66
N GLY A 274 17.43 11.77 -25.99
CA GLY A 274 16.29 12.11 -26.84
C GLY A 274 14.92 11.90 -26.18
N VAL A 275 14.87 11.76 -24.85
CA VAL A 275 13.63 11.55 -24.09
C VAL A 275 13.21 12.84 -23.42
N SER A 276 11.92 13.17 -23.47
CA SER A 276 11.35 14.28 -22.71
C SER A 276 11.14 13.87 -21.25
N VAL A 277 11.69 14.64 -20.32
CA VAL A 277 11.61 14.36 -18.88
C VAL A 277 11.38 15.63 -18.08
N THR A 278 10.92 15.46 -16.85
CA THR A 278 10.93 16.46 -15.80
C THR A 278 11.62 15.90 -14.56
N GLY A 279 11.79 16.71 -13.53
CA GLY A 279 12.47 16.32 -12.29
C GLY A 279 12.57 17.47 -11.31
N PHE A 280 13.28 17.24 -10.22
CA PHE A 280 13.62 18.29 -9.27
C PHE A 280 14.37 19.41 -10.01
N ASN A 281 13.96 20.67 -9.77
CA ASN A 281 14.48 21.82 -10.51
C ASN A 281 16.02 21.91 -10.47
N GLY A 282 16.63 21.58 -9.33
CA GLY A 282 18.09 21.54 -9.19
C GLY A 282 18.81 20.55 -10.13
N ASN A 283 18.10 19.58 -10.71
CA ASN A 283 18.66 18.56 -11.60
C ASN A 283 18.51 18.92 -13.09
N ARG A 284 17.88 20.05 -13.43
CA ARG A 284 17.60 20.46 -14.81
C ARG A 284 18.83 20.37 -15.72
N GLN A 285 19.94 20.98 -15.31
CA GLN A 285 21.15 21.01 -16.12
C GLN A 285 21.73 19.61 -16.32
N SER A 286 21.74 18.80 -15.25
CA SER A 286 22.26 17.44 -15.28
C SER A 286 21.43 16.52 -16.20
N LEU A 287 20.10 16.66 -16.17
CA LEU A 287 19.20 15.93 -17.07
C LEU A 287 19.41 16.34 -18.54
N ALA A 288 19.56 17.64 -18.80
CA ALA A 288 19.88 18.14 -20.14
C ALA A 288 21.24 17.64 -20.64
N SER A 289 22.28 17.65 -19.79
CA SER A 289 23.61 17.12 -20.12
C SER A 289 23.60 15.61 -20.41
N ALA A 290 22.65 14.86 -19.84
CA ALA A 290 22.42 13.44 -20.15
C ALA A 290 21.66 13.21 -21.47
N GLY A 291 21.40 14.28 -22.24
CA GLY A 291 20.73 14.22 -23.54
C GLY A 291 19.21 14.21 -23.48
N ALA A 292 18.61 14.51 -22.33
CA ALA A 292 17.17 14.59 -22.15
C ALA A 292 16.62 15.98 -22.48
N THR A 293 15.38 16.06 -22.95
CA THR A 293 14.66 17.33 -23.09
C THR A 293 13.94 17.63 -21.78
N TYR A 294 14.50 18.53 -20.96
CA TYR A 294 13.87 18.93 -19.71
C TYR A 294 12.66 19.86 -19.96
N THR A 295 11.46 19.41 -19.59
CA THR A 295 10.21 20.14 -19.89
C THR A 295 9.75 21.07 -18.78
N GLY A 296 10.16 20.80 -17.53
CA GLY A 296 9.71 21.55 -16.35
C GLY A 296 8.22 21.35 -16.00
N LYS A 297 7.51 20.44 -16.67
CA LYS A 297 6.12 20.11 -16.34
C LYS A 297 6.04 19.42 -14.98
N PRO A 298 4.88 19.43 -14.29
CA PRO A 298 4.70 18.65 -13.06
C PRO A 298 4.94 17.14 -13.26
N VAL A 299 4.48 16.62 -14.39
CA VAL A 299 4.65 15.23 -14.83
C VAL A 299 4.95 15.22 -16.32
N GLU A 300 5.90 14.40 -16.75
CA GLU A 300 6.21 14.17 -18.15
C GLU A 300 6.19 12.66 -18.42
N ARG A 301 5.47 12.26 -19.46
CA ARG A 301 5.46 10.88 -19.96
C ARG A 301 5.97 10.89 -21.40
N ASP A 302 7.05 10.15 -21.64
CA ASP A 302 7.60 9.87 -22.96
C ASP A 302 7.71 8.35 -23.11
N ARG A 303 6.79 7.79 -23.89
CA ARG A 303 6.66 6.34 -24.11
C ARG A 303 6.48 5.58 -22.79
N LEU A 304 7.49 4.79 -22.41
CA LEU A 304 7.53 3.96 -21.20
C LEU A 304 8.18 4.67 -20.00
N ILE A 305 8.76 5.85 -20.22
CA ILE A 305 9.41 6.63 -19.17
C ILE A 305 8.42 7.68 -18.65
N ILE A 306 8.21 7.69 -17.34
CA ILE A 306 7.34 8.67 -16.66
C ILE A 306 8.15 9.37 -15.58
N THR A 307 8.16 10.69 -15.56
CA THR A 307 8.91 11.47 -14.58
C THR A 307 8.04 12.55 -13.94
N SER A 308 8.39 12.98 -12.72
CA SER A 308 7.68 14.06 -12.03
C SER A 308 8.64 15.02 -11.33
N SER A 309 8.18 16.27 -11.15
CA SER A 309 9.00 17.33 -10.55
C SER A 309 9.18 17.21 -9.04
N GLY A 310 8.35 16.38 -8.38
CA GLY A 310 8.49 15.98 -6.99
C GLY A 310 7.15 15.91 -6.23
N PRO A 311 7.14 16.17 -4.91
CA PRO A 311 6.05 15.76 -4.01
C PRO A 311 4.70 16.36 -4.38
N ALA A 312 4.67 17.62 -4.82
CA ALA A 312 3.44 18.30 -5.24
C ALA A 312 2.78 17.68 -6.49
N ALA A 313 3.55 16.93 -7.30
CA ALA A 313 3.07 16.28 -8.51
C ALA A 313 2.78 14.79 -8.32
N THR A 314 3.02 14.21 -7.14
CA THR A 314 2.96 12.75 -6.89
C THR A 314 1.63 12.13 -7.28
N VAL A 315 0.50 12.78 -6.97
CA VAL A 315 -0.82 12.24 -7.30
C VAL A 315 -1.02 12.16 -8.82
N ALA A 316 -0.63 13.20 -9.56
CA ALA A 316 -0.70 13.19 -11.03
C ALA A 316 0.28 12.18 -11.63
N PHE A 317 1.47 12.05 -11.04
CA PHE A 317 2.49 11.08 -11.43
C PHE A 317 2.00 9.64 -11.32
N ALA A 318 1.43 9.29 -10.17
CA ALA A 318 0.90 7.95 -9.94
C ALA A 318 -0.31 7.63 -10.84
N LYS A 319 -1.16 8.62 -11.13
CA LYS A 319 -2.23 8.48 -12.14
C LYS A 319 -1.67 8.22 -13.53
N ALA A 320 -0.64 8.94 -13.96
CA ALA A 320 0.00 8.73 -15.25
C ALA A 320 0.61 7.33 -15.38
N ILE A 321 1.17 6.78 -14.29
CA ILE A 321 1.64 5.38 -14.24
C ILE A 321 0.48 4.41 -14.39
N ALA A 322 -0.60 4.61 -13.64
CA ALA A 322 -1.78 3.74 -13.71
C ALA A 322 -2.42 3.75 -15.11
N GLU A 323 -2.62 4.93 -15.68
CA GLU A 323 -3.11 5.11 -17.06
C GLU A 323 -2.20 4.41 -18.07
N ALA A 324 -0.88 4.52 -17.91
CA ALA A 324 0.07 3.84 -18.79
C ALA A 324 -0.05 2.32 -18.71
N LEU A 325 -0.23 1.75 -17.52
CA LEU A 325 -0.35 0.30 -17.31
C LEU A 325 -1.65 -0.30 -17.87
N TYR A 326 -2.71 0.48 -17.95
CA TYR A 326 -3.99 0.06 -18.52
C TYR A 326 -4.16 0.42 -20.00
N SER A 327 -3.24 1.22 -20.56
CA SER A 327 -3.21 1.56 -21.99
C SER A 327 -2.20 0.75 -22.80
N GLN A 328 -1.46 -0.16 -22.15
CA GLN A 328 -0.60 -1.16 -22.80
C GLN A 328 -1.43 -2.37 -23.20
#